data_AF-A0A838H5D3-F1
#
_entry.id   AF-A0A838H5D3-F1
#
_cell.length_a   1.000
_cell.length_b   1.000
_cell.length_c   1.000
_cell.angle_alpha   90.00
_cell.angle_beta   90.00
_cell.angle_gamma   90.00
#
_symmetry.space_group_name_H-M   'P 1'
#
loop_
_entity.id
_entity.type
_entity.pdbx_description
1 polymer ?
#
loop_
_entity_poly.entity_id
_entity_poly.type
_entity_poly.pdbx_seq_one_letter_code
_entity_poly.pdbx_strand_id
1 'polypeptide(L)'
;MAIEGKVEGFLVTMAAPFVIGLVLVRFLPRVAAIFLGVVSAATLAFSAPYIAEALSHPESATDFVPQAFFTLSMVIAAVAAIPAYREVRRIEVTSRTPRSIAVATGIVAVVASAISIAAATGVQSVAAQPGDKTVLTRNFAFAPAKLTAEAGTISLHLTNEDSTRHTFTIDGVTDLSVPPNSTQRVSFEAVPGTYRFYCRPHVPDMDGVLVVE
;
A
#
# COMPACT_ATOMS: atom_id res chain seq x y z
N MET A 1 11.80 -16.24 6.23
CA MET A 1 13.10 -15.94 6.85
C MET A 1 13.80 -14.70 6.27
N ALA A 2 14.12 -14.60 4.97
CA ALA A 2 14.77 -13.39 4.43
C ALA A 2 13.84 -12.15 4.33
N ILE A 3 12.54 -12.36 4.08
CA ILE A 3 11.52 -11.29 4.05
C ILE A 3 11.21 -10.78 5.47
N GLU A 4 11.10 -11.70 6.45
CA GLU A 4 10.84 -11.35 7.85
C GLU A 4 11.90 -10.40 8.42
N GLY A 5 13.19 -10.66 8.19
CA GLY A 5 14.27 -9.79 8.67
C GLY A 5 14.28 -8.38 8.04
N LYS A 6 13.82 -8.25 6.78
CA LYS A 6 13.69 -6.94 6.12
C LYS A 6 12.50 -6.15 6.65
N VAL A 7 11.37 -6.82 6.85
CA VAL A 7 10.15 -6.21 7.43
C VAL A 7 10.42 -5.77 8.88
N GLU A 8 11.08 -6.60 9.68
CA GLU A 8 11.47 -6.25 11.05
C GLU A 8 12.40 -5.04 11.08
N GLY A 9 13.44 -5.01 10.24
CA GLY A 9 14.35 -3.86 10.14
C GLY A 9 13.64 -2.56 9.74
N PHE A 10 12.72 -2.63 8.78
CA PHE A 10 11.91 -1.49 8.37
C PHE A 10 10.98 -1.00 9.49
N LEU A 11 10.26 -1.92 10.14
CA LEU A 11 9.35 -1.59 11.24
C LEU A 11 10.10 -0.98 12.43
N VAL A 12 11.26 -1.53 12.79
CA VAL A 12 12.13 -0.97 13.85
C VAL A 12 12.59 0.43 13.47
N THR A 13 13.04 0.63 12.23
CA THR A 13 13.52 1.94 11.75
C THR A 13 12.41 2.99 11.78
N MET A 14 11.19 2.62 11.39
CA MET A 14 10.03 3.51 11.40
C MET A 14 9.50 3.78 12.82
N ALA A 15 9.51 2.77 13.71
CA ALA A 15 8.97 2.89 15.06
C ALA A 15 9.93 3.56 16.04
N ALA A 16 11.24 3.36 15.88
CA ALA A 16 12.28 3.89 16.77
C ALA A 16 12.15 5.40 17.09
N PRO A 17 11.96 6.31 16.12
CA PRO A 17 11.79 7.72 16.45
C PRO A 17 10.54 7.96 17.29
N PHE A 18 9.41 7.30 17.02
CA PHE A 18 8.22 7.45 17.87
C PHE A 18 8.45 6.96 19.30
N VAL A 19 9.16 5.84 19.49
CA VAL A 19 9.54 5.35 20.82
C VAL A 19 10.45 6.35 21.54
N ILE A 20 11.46 6.89 20.87
CA ILE A 20 12.35 7.93 21.43
C ILE A 20 11.52 9.15 21.84
N GLY A 21 10.65 9.63 20.96
CA GLY A 21 9.76 10.75 21.24
C GLY A 21 8.88 10.51 22.47
N LEU A 22 8.28 9.32 22.57
CA LEU A 22 7.46 8.93 23.73
C LEU A 22 8.26 8.87 25.04
N VAL A 23 9.50 8.37 25.01
CA VAL A 23 10.40 8.38 26.17
C VAL A 23 10.74 9.82 26.57
N LEU A 24 11.03 10.69 25.60
CA LEU A 24 11.35 12.10 25.84
C LEU A 24 10.18 12.87 26.46
N VAL A 25 8.91 12.47 26.24
CA VAL A 25 7.74 13.12 26.86
C VAL A 25 7.89 13.20 28.38
N ARG A 26 8.54 12.20 29.00
CA ARG A 26 8.70 12.12 30.45
C ARG A 26 9.70 13.13 31.02
N PHE A 27 10.66 13.58 30.20
CA PHE A 27 11.81 14.39 30.63
C PHE A 27 11.82 15.78 30.00
N LEU A 28 11.46 15.88 28.72
CA LEU A 28 11.53 17.08 27.89
C LEU A 28 10.22 17.23 27.08
N PRO A 29 9.06 17.46 27.72
CA PRO A 29 7.75 17.35 27.07
C PRO A 29 7.55 18.28 25.86
N ARG A 30 8.11 19.49 25.89
CA ARG A 30 8.07 20.42 24.75
C ARG A 30 8.89 19.91 23.57
N VAL A 31 10.14 19.48 23.85
CA VAL A 31 11.05 18.93 22.84
C VAL A 31 10.46 17.65 22.24
N ALA A 32 9.91 16.79 23.08
CA ALA A 32 9.25 15.55 22.67
C ALA A 32 8.05 15.81 21.74
N ALA A 33 7.19 16.78 22.08
CA ALA A 33 6.04 17.13 21.25
C ALA A 33 6.48 17.68 19.87
N ILE A 34 7.46 18.59 19.85
CA ILE A 34 8.06 19.11 18.61
C ILE A 34 8.64 17.97 17.79
N PHE A 35 9.46 17.12 18.40
CA PHE A 35 10.12 15.99 17.75
C PHE A 35 9.11 15.00 17.15
N LEU A 36 8.10 14.57 17.92
CA LEU A 36 7.04 13.69 17.44
C LEU A 36 6.25 14.33 16.29
N GLY A 37 5.98 15.64 16.36
CA GLY A 37 5.32 16.36 15.28
C GLY A 37 6.14 16.39 13.98
N VAL A 38 7.43 16.70 14.07
CA VAL A 38 8.35 16.71 12.92
C VAL A 38 8.48 15.32 12.32
N VAL A 39 8.70 14.30 13.15
CA VAL A 39 8.79 12.90 12.69
C VAL A 39 7.50 12.51 12.00
N SER A 40 6.33 12.80 12.56
CA SER A 40 5.03 12.47 11.95
C SER A 40 4.84 13.16 10.60
N ALA A 41 5.21 14.44 10.47
CA ALA A 41 5.13 15.18 9.21
C ALA A 41 6.13 14.66 8.17
N ALA A 42 7.35 14.33 8.58
CA ALA A 42 8.35 13.72 7.71
C ALA A 42 7.91 12.34 7.21
N THR A 43 7.34 11.52 8.09
CA THR A 43 6.79 10.22 7.71
C THR A 43 5.61 10.36 6.75
N LEU A 44 4.70 11.33 6.96
CA LEU A 44 3.64 11.64 5.99
C LEU A 44 4.20 12.01 4.61
N ALA A 45 5.20 12.88 4.57
CA ALA A 45 5.83 13.30 3.32
C ALA A 45 6.49 12.12 2.60
N PHE A 46 7.20 11.26 3.35
CA PHE A 46 7.79 10.04 2.82
C PHE A 46 6.73 9.06 2.30
N SER A 47 5.61 8.93 3.01
CA SER A 47 4.51 8.03 2.64
C SER A 47 3.61 8.56 1.52
N ALA A 48 3.81 9.78 1.03
CA ALA A 48 2.91 10.43 0.07
C ALA A 48 2.65 9.60 -1.21
N PRO A 49 3.64 8.93 -1.84
CA PRO A 49 3.37 8.09 -3.01
C PRO A 49 2.44 6.91 -2.69
N TYR A 50 2.62 6.27 -1.52
CA TYR A 50 1.77 5.17 -1.07
C TYR A 50 0.35 5.63 -0.71
N ILE A 51 0.23 6.84 -0.16
CA ILE A 51 -1.08 7.47 0.09
C ILE A 51 -1.78 7.73 -1.24
N ALA A 52 -1.08 8.26 -2.25
CA ALA A 52 -1.65 8.51 -3.57
C ALA A 52 -2.13 7.21 -4.24
N GLU A 53 -1.32 6.16 -4.18
CA GLU A 53 -1.67 4.83 -4.71
C GLU A 53 -2.89 4.23 -3.99
N ALA A 54 -2.94 4.32 -2.65
CA ALA A 54 -4.08 3.83 -1.89
C ALA A 54 -5.36 4.60 -2.25
N LEU A 55 -5.27 5.92 -2.42
CA LEU A 55 -6.40 6.77 -2.80
C LEU A 55 -6.89 6.49 -4.23
N SER A 56 -6.01 6.12 -5.16
CA SER A 56 -6.40 5.75 -6.52
C SER A 56 -7.00 4.34 -6.61
N HIS A 57 -6.77 3.51 -5.59
CA HIS A 57 -7.15 2.10 -5.56
C HIS A 57 -7.88 1.67 -4.28
N PRO A 58 -8.96 2.38 -3.89
CA PRO A 58 -9.67 2.11 -2.64
C PRO A 58 -10.31 0.71 -2.57
N GLU A 59 -10.51 0.03 -3.70
CA GLU A 59 -11.02 -1.34 -3.75
C GLU A 59 -10.06 -2.37 -3.12
N SER A 60 -8.80 -2.01 -2.89
CA SER A 60 -7.85 -2.84 -2.11
C SER A 60 -7.97 -2.54 -0.62
N ALA A 61 -8.95 -3.16 0.04
CA ALA A 61 -9.25 -2.88 1.45
C ALA A 61 -8.06 -3.10 2.39
N THR A 62 -7.23 -4.12 2.12
CA THR A 62 -6.05 -4.45 2.91
C THR A 62 -4.93 -3.41 2.79
N ASP A 63 -4.93 -2.61 1.73
CA ASP A 63 -3.98 -1.51 1.55
C ASP A 63 -4.61 -0.18 1.99
N PHE A 64 -5.81 0.11 1.50
CA PHE A 64 -6.50 1.39 1.68
C PHE A 64 -6.87 1.70 3.13
N VAL A 65 -7.50 0.74 3.83
CA VAL A 65 -8.01 0.98 5.18
C VAL A 65 -6.87 1.20 6.18
N PRO A 66 -5.83 0.34 6.26
CA PRO A 66 -4.67 0.60 7.10
C PRO A 66 -3.96 1.92 6.75
N GLN A 67 -3.84 2.25 5.46
CA GLN A 67 -3.21 3.50 5.04
C GLN A 67 -4.01 4.74 5.48
N ALA A 68 -5.35 4.67 5.49
CA ALA A 68 -6.21 5.73 5.98
C ALA A 68 -6.00 5.96 7.50
N PHE A 69 -5.93 4.89 8.29
CA PHE A 69 -5.62 4.97 9.72
C PHE A 69 -4.24 5.55 10.00
N PHE A 70 -3.24 5.06 9.27
CA PHE A 70 -1.87 5.54 9.38
C PHE A 70 -1.80 7.05 9.10
N THR A 71 -2.40 7.48 7.99
CA THR A 71 -2.43 8.88 7.57
C THR A 71 -3.14 9.76 8.60
N LEU A 72 -4.33 9.36 9.07
CA LEU A 72 -5.05 10.07 10.13
C LEU A 72 -4.18 10.21 11.40
N SER A 73 -3.54 9.13 11.82
CA SER A 73 -2.73 9.10 13.04
C SER A 73 -1.54 10.06 12.94
N MET A 74 -0.85 10.08 11.79
CA MET A 74 0.26 10.99 11.58
C MET A 74 -0.19 12.45 11.50
N VAL A 75 -1.34 12.73 10.88
CA VAL A 75 -1.91 14.09 10.83
C VAL A 75 -2.26 14.57 12.23
N ILE A 76 -2.94 13.74 13.04
CA ILE A 76 -3.26 14.06 14.44
C ILE A 76 -1.98 14.36 15.22
N ALA A 77 -0.94 13.52 15.08
CA ALA A 77 0.33 13.71 15.79
C ALA A 77 1.05 15.01 15.36
N ALA A 78 1.08 15.33 14.06
CA ALA A 78 1.66 16.57 13.56
C ALA A 78 0.89 17.82 14.05
N VAL A 79 -0.44 17.78 14.02
CA VAL A 79 -1.29 18.89 14.48
C VAL A 79 -1.21 19.07 16.00
N ALA A 80 -1.18 17.98 16.76
CA ALA A 80 -1.06 18.02 18.22
C ALA A 80 0.25 18.66 18.71
N ALA A 81 1.29 18.71 17.86
CA ALA A 81 2.55 19.38 18.17
C ALA A 81 2.49 20.91 18.03
N ILE A 82 1.52 21.48 17.30
CA ILE A 82 1.45 22.93 17.02
C ILE A 82 1.51 23.82 18.28
N PRO A 83 0.79 23.52 19.38
CA PRO A 83 0.88 24.33 20.61
C PRO A 83 2.28 24.37 21.21
N ALA A 84 3.09 23.32 21.03
CA ALA A 84 4.46 23.27 21.55
C ALA A 84 5.39 24.28 20.86
N TYR A 85 5.07 24.71 19.63
CA TYR A 85 5.80 25.75 18.90
C TYR A 85 5.39 27.19 19.26
N ARG A 86 4.19 27.38 19.85
CA ARG A 86 3.61 28.72 20.04
C ARG A 86 3.90 29.36 21.41
N GLU A 87 4.71 28.72 22.25
CA GLU A 87 5.14 29.22 23.56
C GLU A 87 4.00 29.73 24.46
N VAL A 88 2.83 29.08 24.41
CA VAL A 88 1.70 29.41 25.29
C VAL A 88 1.75 28.52 26.54
N ARG A 89 1.56 29.18 27.69
CA ARG A 89 1.51 28.65 29.07
C ARG A 89 0.89 27.26 29.20
N ARG A 90 1.44 26.48 30.16
CA ARG A 90 0.98 25.19 30.70
C ARG A 90 -0.12 24.51 29.86
N ILE A 91 0.25 23.47 29.14
CA ILE A 91 -0.69 22.50 28.55
C ILE A 91 -1.50 21.91 29.71
N GLU A 92 -2.65 22.51 29.98
CA GLU A 92 -3.65 21.92 30.86
C GLU A 92 -4.26 20.78 30.03
N VAL A 93 -3.85 19.55 30.34
CA VAL A 93 -4.35 18.34 29.68
C VAL A 93 -5.83 18.24 30.05
N THR A 94 -6.70 18.88 29.27
CA THR A 94 -8.13 18.77 29.47
C THR A 94 -8.52 17.32 29.20
N SER A 95 -9.08 16.67 30.23
CA SER A 95 -9.44 15.24 30.30
C SER A 95 -10.53 14.80 29.32
N ARG A 96 -10.93 15.65 28.37
CA ARG A 96 -11.98 15.38 27.35
C ARG A 96 -11.44 14.85 26.02
N THR A 97 -10.12 14.76 25.86
CA THR A 97 -9.43 14.40 24.60
C THR A 97 -9.44 12.92 24.18
N PRO A 98 -9.46 11.89 25.08
CA PRO A 98 -9.35 10.50 24.62
C PRO A 98 -10.59 10.02 23.85
N ARG A 99 -11.78 10.44 24.29
CA ARG A 99 -13.05 10.00 23.71
C ARG A 99 -13.27 10.59 22.32
N SER A 100 -12.91 11.85 22.09
CA SER A 100 -13.06 12.49 20.77
C SER A 100 -12.09 11.89 19.74
N ILE A 101 -10.85 11.60 20.13
CA ILE A 101 -9.86 10.93 19.27
C ILE A 101 -10.33 9.51 18.92
N ALA A 102 -10.82 8.75 19.91
CA ALA A 102 -11.36 7.41 19.68
C ALA A 102 -12.58 7.42 18.73
N VAL A 103 -13.50 8.38 18.92
CA VAL A 103 -14.66 8.55 18.04
C VAL A 103 -14.23 8.95 16.63
N ALA A 104 -13.31 9.90 16.47
CA ALA A 104 -12.81 10.31 15.15
C ALA A 104 -12.13 9.15 14.41
N THR A 105 -11.31 8.36 15.13
CA THR A 105 -10.66 7.16 14.58
C THR A 105 -11.68 6.12 14.15
N GLY A 106 -12.72 5.88 14.96
CA GLY A 106 -13.81 4.97 14.62
C GLY A 106 -14.63 5.45 13.40
N ILE A 107 -14.88 6.75 13.28
CA ILE A 107 -15.57 7.31 12.10
C ILE A 107 -14.74 7.10 10.84
N VAL A 108 -13.44 7.41 10.88
CA VAL A 108 -12.55 7.19 9.72
C VAL A 108 -12.48 5.72 9.34
N ALA A 109 -12.46 4.80 10.31
CA ALA A 109 -12.54 3.36 10.06
C ALA A 109 -13.77 2.96 9.24
N VAL A 110 -14.94 3.44 9.67
CA VAL A 110 -16.23 3.13 9.05
C VAL A 110 -16.30 3.75 7.66
N VAL A 111 -15.90 5.01 7.52
CA VAL A 111 -15.93 5.72 6.23
C VAL A 111 -14.94 5.08 5.24
N ALA A 112 -13.70 4.82 5.65
CA ALA A 112 -12.71 4.17 4.79
C ALA A 112 -13.17 2.78 4.35
N SER A 113 -13.70 1.97 5.29
CA SER A 113 -14.26 0.66 4.95
C SER A 113 -15.45 0.78 3.99
N ALA A 114 -16.35 1.74 4.20
CA ALA A 114 -17.50 1.94 3.32
C ALA A 114 -17.08 2.37 1.90
N ILE A 115 -16.10 3.27 1.78
CA ILE A 115 -15.50 3.66 0.49
C ILE A 115 -14.89 2.44 -0.20
N SER A 116 -14.12 1.64 0.54
CA SER A 116 -13.47 0.45 -0.01
C SER A 116 -14.46 -0.60 -0.50
N ILE A 117 -15.52 -0.87 0.27
CA ILE A 117 -16.60 -1.78 -0.11
C ILE A 117 -17.30 -1.26 -1.37
N ALA A 118 -17.66 0.03 -1.41
CA ALA A 118 -18.30 0.62 -2.57
C ALA A 118 -17.41 0.52 -3.82
N ALA A 119 -16.11 0.81 -3.70
CA ALA A 119 -15.16 0.68 -4.80
C ALA A 119 -15.01 -0.78 -5.27
N ALA A 120 -14.93 -1.74 -4.34
CA ALA A 120 -14.82 -3.16 -4.65
C ALA A 120 -16.03 -3.67 -5.44
N THR A 121 -17.25 -3.18 -5.16
CA THR A 121 -18.44 -3.54 -5.97
C THR A 121 -18.41 -2.99 -7.39
N GLY A 122 -17.61 -1.95 -7.64
CA GLY A 122 -17.41 -1.40 -8.99
C GLY A 122 -16.42 -2.17 -9.84
N VAL A 123 -15.59 -3.04 -9.23
CA VAL A 123 -14.58 -3.83 -9.95
C VAL A 123 -15.25 -4.78 -10.94
N GLN A 124 -14.93 -4.62 -12.22
CA GLN A 124 -15.41 -5.51 -13.28
C GLN A 124 -14.34 -6.54 -13.61
N SER A 125 -14.70 -7.82 -13.45
CA SER A 125 -13.87 -8.93 -13.90
C SER A 125 -14.04 -9.14 -15.40
N VAL A 126 -12.93 -9.26 -16.11
CA VAL A 126 -12.91 -9.58 -17.54
C VAL A 126 -12.80 -11.08 -17.72
N ALA A 127 -13.69 -11.66 -18.51
CA ALA A 127 -13.70 -13.08 -18.80
C ALA A 127 -12.52 -13.47 -19.72
N ALA A 128 -12.02 -14.69 -19.55
CA ALA A 128 -11.04 -15.28 -20.46
C ALA A 128 -11.63 -15.48 -21.85
N GLN A 129 -10.79 -15.34 -22.88
CA GLN A 129 -11.11 -15.66 -24.26
C GLN A 129 -10.35 -16.92 -24.72
N PRO A 130 -10.87 -17.64 -25.73
CA PRO A 130 -10.15 -18.77 -26.31
C PRO A 130 -8.74 -18.36 -26.77
N GLY A 131 -7.73 -19.12 -26.34
CA GLY A 131 -6.33 -18.85 -26.67
C GLY A 131 -5.58 -17.98 -25.65
N ASP A 132 -6.26 -17.40 -24.67
CA ASP A 132 -5.58 -16.70 -23.58
C ASP A 132 -4.71 -17.65 -22.76
N LYS A 133 -3.49 -17.22 -22.43
CA LYS A 133 -2.67 -17.90 -21.42
C LYS A 133 -3.09 -17.42 -20.04
N THR A 134 -3.32 -18.35 -19.13
CA THR A 134 -3.74 -18.03 -17.76
C THR A 134 -2.55 -17.79 -16.86
N VAL A 135 -2.64 -16.76 -16.03
CA VAL A 135 -1.70 -16.48 -14.93
C VAL A 135 -2.52 -16.21 -13.67
N LEU A 136 -2.11 -16.78 -12.54
CA LEU A 136 -2.70 -16.49 -11.24
C LEU A 136 -1.73 -15.68 -10.39
N THR A 137 -2.26 -14.81 -9.54
CA THR A 137 -1.53 -14.25 -8.40
C THR A 137 -2.12 -14.81 -7.12
N ARG A 138 -1.29 -15.53 -6.36
CA ARG A 138 -1.64 -16.09 -5.05
C ARG A 138 -0.42 -16.04 -4.15
N ASN A 139 -0.59 -15.62 -2.90
CA ASN A 139 0.48 -15.47 -1.92
C ASN A 139 1.64 -14.61 -2.45
N PHE A 140 1.34 -13.49 -3.12
CA PHE A 140 2.35 -12.58 -3.66
C PHE A 140 3.29 -13.24 -4.67
N ALA A 141 2.80 -14.24 -5.42
CA ALA A 141 3.57 -14.94 -6.44
C ALA A 141 2.74 -15.18 -7.71
N PHE A 142 3.41 -15.16 -8.86
CA PHE A 142 2.80 -15.55 -10.13
C PHE A 142 2.81 -17.07 -10.30
N ALA A 143 1.68 -17.63 -10.76
CA ALA A 143 1.56 -19.04 -11.11
C ALA A 143 0.95 -19.18 -12.52
N PRO A 144 1.68 -19.72 -13.51
CA PRO A 144 3.09 -20.11 -13.43
C PRO A 144 4.03 -18.90 -13.42
N ALA A 145 5.19 -19.01 -12.76
CA ALA A 145 6.26 -18.01 -12.81
C ALA A 145 7.08 -18.08 -14.12
N LYS A 146 6.88 -19.11 -14.94
CA LYS A 146 7.47 -19.25 -16.28
C LYS A 146 6.36 -19.47 -17.30
N LEU A 147 6.30 -18.59 -18.30
CA LEU A 147 5.40 -18.67 -19.43
C LEU A 147 6.19 -18.90 -20.72
N THR A 148 5.60 -19.59 -21.67
CA THR A 148 6.11 -19.72 -23.03
C THR A 148 5.02 -19.29 -24.02
N ALA A 149 5.40 -18.63 -25.11
CA ALA A 149 4.49 -18.15 -26.14
C ALA A 149 5.18 -18.13 -27.51
N GLU A 150 4.40 -18.21 -28.58
CA GLU A 150 4.87 -17.88 -29.93
C GLU A 150 4.97 -16.35 -30.07
N ALA A 151 5.89 -15.87 -30.90
CA ALA A 151 5.97 -14.46 -31.28
C ALA A 151 4.69 -13.94 -31.96
N GLY A 152 4.46 -12.63 -31.82
CA GLY A 152 3.29 -11.91 -32.29
C GLY A 152 2.37 -11.51 -31.14
N THR A 153 1.06 -11.53 -31.38
CA THR A 153 0.06 -11.14 -30.39
C THR A 153 -0.06 -12.20 -29.29
N ILE A 154 0.33 -11.85 -28.07
CA ILE A 154 0.16 -12.66 -26.87
C ILE A 154 -1.01 -12.11 -26.08
N SER A 155 -1.96 -12.97 -25.70
CA SER A 155 -3.07 -12.61 -24.82
C SER A 155 -2.98 -13.38 -23.50
N LEU A 156 -3.08 -12.65 -22.40
CA LEU A 156 -3.04 -13.19 -21.05
C LEU A 156 -4.37 -12.90 -20.34
N HIS A 157 -4.86 -13.89 -19.61
CA HIS A 157 -5.93 -13.76 -18.64
C HIS A 157 -5.36 -13.97 -17.24
N LEU A 158 -5.52 -12.97 -16.39
CA LEU A 158 -4.94 -12.93 -15.06
C LEU A 158 -6.03 -13.01 -14.00
N THR A 159 -5.86 -13.93 -13.06
CA THR A 159 -6.72 -14.05 -11.88
C THR A 159 -5.94 -13.64 -10.66
N ASN A 160 -6.43 -12.61 -9.97
CA ASN A 160 -5.91 -12.24 -8.66
C ASN A 160 -6.75 -12.87 -7.56
N GLU A 161 -6.16 -13.82 -6.84
CA GLU A 161 -6.79 -14.51 -5.71
C GLU A 161 -6.35 -13.93 -4.36
N ASP A 162 -5.44 -12.96 -4.38
CA ASP A 162 -5.00 -12.23 -3.19
C ASP A 162 -5.97 -11.07 -2.89
N SER A 163 -5.96 -10.66 -1.63
CA SER A 163 -6.75 -9.52 -1.14
C SER A 163 -6.09 -8.16 -1.41
N THR A 164 -4.85 -8.16 -1.90
CA THR A 164 -4.12 -6.96 -2.34
C THR A 164 -4.14 -6.85 -3.86
N ARG A 165 -3.89 -5.64 -4.37
CA ARG A 165 -3.74 -5.41 -5.80
C ARG A 165 -2.41 -5.97 -6.31
N HIS A 166 -2.46 -6.55 -7.51
CA HIS A 166 -1.27 -6.89 -8.26
C HIS A 166 -1.20 -6.14 -9.59
N THR A 167 0.00 -6.16 -10.17
CA THR A 167 0.23 -5.72 -11.55
C THR A 167 0.93 -6.85 -12.29
N PHE A 168 0.70 -6.94 -13.59
CA PHE A 168 1.54 -7.71 -14.51
C PHE A 168 2.22 -6.72 -15.44
N THR A 169 3.49 -6.48 -15.17
CA THR A 169 4.27 -5.45 -15.83
C THR A 169 5.43 -6.09 -16.56
N ILE A 170 5.57 -5.78 -17.85
CA ILE A 170 6.76 -6.02 -18.65
C ILE A 170 7.21 -4.65 -19.15
N ASP A 171 8.43 -4.24 -18.78
CA ASP A 171 8.96 -2.91 -19.10
C ASP A 171 8.86 -2.60 -20.59
N GLY A 172 8.20 -1.48 -20.92
CA GLY A 172 8.02 -1.01 -22.29
C GLY A 172 7.04 -1.83 -23.14
N VAL A 173 6.39 -2.85 -22.59
CA VAL A 173 5.48 -3.75 -23.33
C VAL A 173 4.06 -3.69 -22.78
N THR A 174 3.87 -3.91 -21.48
CA THR A 174 2.54 -3.91 -20.86
C THR A 174 2.60 -3.59 -19.36
N ASP A 175 1.54 -2.98 -18.84
CA ASP A 175 1.34 -2.73 -17.41
C ASP A 175 -0.14 -2.91 -17.06
N LEU A 176 -0.51 -4.14 -16.74
CA LEU A 176 -1.89 -4.48 -16.40
C LEU A 176 -2.08 -4.43 -14.87
N SER A 177 -3.00 -3.59 -14.39
CA SER A 177 -3.49 -3.65 -13.01
C SER A 177 -4.51 -4.78 -12.85
N VAL A 178 -4.38 -5.59 -11.80
CA VAL A 178 -5.29 -6.67 -11.44
C VAL A 178 -5.82 -6.43 -10.02
N PRO A 179 -7.02 -5.84 -9.87
CA PRO A 179 -7.62 -5.60 -8.55
C PRO A 179 -7.77 -6.88 -7.72
N PRO A 180 -7.89 -6.78 -6.39
CA PRO A 180 -8.11 -7.93 -5.52
C PRO A 180 -9.30 -8.78 -5.93
N ASN A 181 -9.19 -10.11 -5.78
CA ASN A 181 -10.28 -11.06 -6.00
C ASN A 181 -10.98 -10.88 -7.36
N SER A 182 -10.25 -10.49 -8.40
CA SER A 182 -10.80 -10.16 -9.72
C SER A 182 -10.00 -10.80 -10.83
N THR A 183 -10.56 -10.79 -12.04
CA THR A 183 -9.84 -11.24 -13.23
C THR A 183 -9.70 -10.12 -14.25
N GLN A 184 -8.55 -10.04 -14.90
CA GLN A 184 -8.26 -9.03 -15.93
C GLN A 184 -7.63 -9.69 -17.15
N ARG A 185 -7.71 -9.03 -18.31
CA ARG A 185 -7.16 -9.53 -19.57
C ARG A 185 -6.29 -8.47 -20.22
N VAL A 186 -5.18 -8.88 -20.80
CA VAL A 186 -4.32 -8.00 -21.62
C VAL A 186 -3.83 -8.72 -22.85
N SER A 187 -3.69 -7.97 -23.95
CA SER A 187 -3.07 -8.44 -25.18
C SER A 187 -1.94 -7.47 -25.57
N PHE A 188 -0.80 -7.99 -25.99
CA PHE A 188 0.36 -7.20 -26.40
C PHE A 188 1.16 -7.94 -27.47
N GLU A 189 1.92 -7.19 -28.27
CA GLU A 189 2.85 -7.76 -29.25
C GLU A 189 4.19 -8.07 -28.58
N ALA A 190 4.76 -9.23 -28.89
CA ALA A 190 6.11 -9.60 -28.46
C ALA A 190 6.88 -10.29 -29.60
N VAL A 191 8.17 -10.01 -29.70
CA VAL A 191 9.09 -10.67 -30.64
C VAL A 191 9.84 -11.79 -29.92
N PRO A 192 10.50 -12.72 -30.63
CA PRO A 192 11.28 -13.76 -30.00
C PRO A 192 12.29 -13.19 -29.01
N GLY A 193 12.34 -13.76 -27.80
CA GLY A 193 13.13 -13.21 -26.71
C GLY A 193 12.70 -13.70 -25.33
N THR A 194 13.35 -13.17 -24.28
CA THR A 194 13.02 -13.48 -22.89
C THR A 194 12.67 -12.19 -22.17
N TYR A 195 11.45 -12.12 -21.64
CA TYR A 195 10.90 -10.96 -20.96
C TYR A 195 10.72 -11.27 -19.48
N ARG A 196 11.22 -10.38 -18.62
CA ARG A 196 10.84 -10.40 -17.21
C ARG A 196 9.47 -9.74 -17.07
N PHE A 197 8.55 -10.43 -16.42
CA PHE A 197 7.34 -9.79 -15.91
C PHE A 197 7.42 -9.71 -14.39
N TYR A 198 6.85 -8.66 -13.81
CA TYR A 198 6.88 -8.46 -12.36
C TYR A 198 5.67 -7.66 -11.88
N CYS A 199 5.44 -7.68 -10.56
CA CYS A 199 4.43 -6.85 -9.92
C CYS A 199 5.10 -5.61 -9.31
N ARG A 200 4.81 -4.40 -9.83
CA ARG A 200 5.45 -3.13 -9.41
C ARG A 200 5.45 -2.91 -7.90
N PRO A 201 4.33 -3.08 -7.16
CA PRO A 201 4.33 -2.87 -5.70
C PRO A 201 5.14 -3.91 -4.90
N HIS A 202 5.47 -5.06 -5.51
CA HIS A 202 6.05 -6.22 -4.82
C HIS A 202 7.42 -6.60 -5.40
N VAL A 203 8.14 -5.64 -5.98
CA VAL A 203 9.53 -5.83 -6.38
C VAL A 203 10.47 -5.88 -5.17
N PRO A 204 11.53 -6.70 -5.20
CA PRO A 204 11.91 -7.63 -6.28
C PRO A 204 11.29 -9.02 -6.15
N ASP A 205 10.47 -9.27 -5.13
CA ASP A 205 10.13 -10.63 -4.67
C ASP A 205 9.01 -11.31 -5.49
N MET A 206 8.23 -10.56 -6.27
CA MET A 206 7.17 -11.08 -7.13
C MET A 206 7.46 -10.83 -8.61
N ASP A 207 8.12 -11.79 -9.25
CA ASP A 207 8.45 -11.77 -10.67
C ASP A 207 8.39 -13.16 -11.33
N GLY A 208 8.56 -13.15 -12.65
CA GLY A 208 8.59 -14.34 -13.49
C GLY A 208 9.14 -14.03 -14.88
N VAL A 209 9.14 -15.04 -15.74
CA VAL A 209 9.74 -14.96 -17.07
C VAL A 209 8.79 -15.46 -18.15
N LEU A 210 8.60 -14.65 -19.19
CA LEU A 210 7.96 -15.03 -20.43
C LEU A 210 9.02 -15.28 -21.50
N VAL A 211 9.09 -16.52 -21.98
CA VAL A 211 9.92 -16.89 -23.14
C VAL A 211 9.05 -16.84 -24.38
N VAL A 212 9.48 -16.08 -25.37
CA VAL A 212 8.82 -15.95 -26.67
C VAL A 212 9.71 -16.60 -27.71
N GLU A 213 9.15 -17.57 -28.43
CA GLU A 213 9.83 -18.34 -29.49
C GLU A 213 9.60 -17.72 -30.88
#